data_AF-A0A6L9E8E2-F1
#
_entry.id   AF-A0A6L9E8E2-F1
#
_cell.length_a   1.000
_cell.length_b   1.000
_cell.length_c   1.000
_cell.angle_alpha   90.00
_cell.angle_beta   90.00
_cell.angle_gamma   90.00
#
_symmetry.space_group_name_H-M   'P 1'
#
loop_
_entity.id
_entity.type
_entity.pdbx_description
1 polymer ?
#
loop_
_entity_poly.entity_id
_entity_poly.type
_entity_poly.pdbx_seq_one_letter_code
_entity_poly.pdbx_strand_id
1 'polypeptide(L)'
;MTVAISNANYGKQHHKNTAANAFRHALWNYLIAKKCSSWSGEPQRILDWTQKITDLHEDFLPNKPLAREMDLHNNKVGRHLYTKMGDLSVEALISLLQEKTDASQFVSQIEELTKLPEGQLAHIVEADKNEG
;
A
#
# COMPACT_ATOMS: atom_id res chain seq x y z
N MET A 1 2.93 -13.87 0.06
CA MET A 1 1.77 -14.23 -0.80
C MET A 1 1.18 -13.03 -1.58
N THR A 2 1.79 -11.84 -1.56
CA THR A 2 1.33 -10.63 -2.31
C THR A 2 2.16 -10.32 -3.55
N VAL A 3 3.37 -10.89 -3.63
CA VAL A 3 4.30 -10.72 -4.75
C VAL A 3 3.76 -11.34 -6.04
N ALA A 4 3.01 -12.44 -5.99
CA ALA A 4 2.44 -13.06 -7.19
C ALA A 4 1.34 -12.21 -7.84
N ILE A 5 0.43 -11.64 -7.03
CA ILE A 5 -0.63 -10.74 -7.52
C ILE A 5 -0.01 -9.44 -8.05
N SER A 6 0.99 -8.90 -7.35
CA SER A 6 1.67 -7.69 -7.82
C SER A 6 2.43 -7.97 -9.12
N ASN A 7 3.10 -9.12 -9.26
CA ASN A 7 3.77 -9.53 -10.50
C ASN A 7 2.78 -9.74 -11.65
N ALA A 8 1.61 -10.32 -11.37
CA ALA A 8 0.58 -10.54 -12.38
C ALA A 8 0.02 -9.23 -12.93
N ASN A 9 -0.05 -8.18 -12.11
CA ASN A 9 -0.58 -6.88 -12.51
C ASN A 9 0.48 -5.93 -13.06
N TYR A 10 1.71 -5.96 -12.56
CA TYR A 10 2.74 -4.94 -12.85
C TYR A 10 4.11 -5.52 -13.27
N GLY A 11 4.22 -6.84 -13.46
CA GLY A 11 5.49 -7.50 -13.76
C GLY A 11 6.56 -7.19 -12.71
N LYS A 12 7.86 -7.25 -13.06
CA LYS A 12 8.96 -6.95 -12.13
C LYS A 12 9.07 -5.46 -11.71
N GLN A 13 8.24 -4.56 -12.25
CA GLN A 13 8.37 -3.11 -12.05
C GLN A 13 8.04 -2.63 -10.63
N HIS A 14 7.40 -3.46 -9.82
CA HIS A 14 7.14 -3.22 -8.41
C HIS A 14 8.41 -3.21 -7.51
N HIS A 15 9.60 -3.55 -8.02
CA HIS A 15 10.85 -3.42 -7.24
C HIS A 15 11.40 -1.98 -7.17
N LYS A 16 10.75 -1.02 -7.84
CA LYS A 16 11.07 0.41 -7.79
C LYS A 16 9.96 1.13 -7.02
N ASN A 17 10.22 2.30 -6.44
CA ASN A 17 9.24 3.09 -5.67
C ASN A 17 8.18 3.80 -6.57
N THR A 18 7.61 3.03 -7.50
CA THR A 18 6.62 3.41 -8.51
C THR A 18 5.20 3.26 -7.97
N ALA A 19 4.20 3.64 -8.76
CA ALA A 19 2.79 3.41 -8.45
C ALA A 19 2.49 1.92 -8.15
N ALA A 20 3.14 0.99 -8.85
CA ALA A 20 3.02 -0.45 -8.59
C ALA A 20 3.51 -0.87 -7.18
N ASN A 21 4.48 -0.14 -6.61
CA ASN A 21 4.90 -0.34 -5.24
C ASN A 21 3.80 0.11 -4.25
N ALA A 22 3.22 1.28 -4.50
CA ALA A 22 2.11 1.80 -3.70
C ALA A 22 0.93 0.81 -3.64
N PHE A 23 0.55 0.24 -4.79
CA PHE A 23 -0.44 -0.83 -4.90
C PHE A 23 -0.11 -2.01 -3.98
N ARG A 24 1.13 -2.52 -4.05
CA ARG A 24 1.56 -3.69 -3.27
C ARG A 24 1.45 -3.44 -1.76
N HIS A 25 1.93 -2.29 -1.30
CA HIS A 25 1.93 -1.93 0.12
C HIS A 25 0.51 -1.81 0.67
N ALA A 26 -0.39 -1.15 -0.07
CA ALA A 26 -1.80 -1.03 0.31
C ALA A 26 -2.53 -2.38 0.28
N LEU A 27 -2.33 -3.18 -0.79
CA LEU A 27 -2.92 -4.52 -0.91
C LEU A 27 -2.48 -5.43 0.25
N TRP A 28 -1.19 -5.41 0.58
CA TRP A 28 -0.64 -6.25 1.63
C TRP A 28 -1.19 -5.90 3.01
N ASN A 29 -1.26 -4.61 3.34
CA ASN A 29 -1.82 -4.15 4.61
C ASN A 29 -3.31 -4.50 4.75
N TYR A 30 -4.09 -4.31 3.68
CA TYR A 30 -5.50 -4.70 3.67
C TYR A 30 -5.66 -6.21 3.92
N LEU A 31 -4.91 -7.05 3.20
CA LEU A 31 -5.04 -8.50 3.30
C LEU A 31 -4.57 -9.05 4.65
N ILE A 32 -3.54 -8.47 5.26
CA ILE A 32 -3.15 -8.82 6.63
C ILE A 32 -4.32 -8.54 7.58
N ALA A 33 -4.87 -7.32 7.54
CA ALA A 33 -5.96 -6.94 8.42
C ALA A 33 -7.19 -7.86 8.24
N LYS A 34 -7.57 -8.13 6.98
CA LYS A 34 -8.66 -9.07 6.65
C LYS A 34 -8.37 -10.49 7.11
N LYS A 35 -7.12 -10.95 7.08
CA LYS A 35 -6.78 -12.29 7.58
C LYS A 35 -6.86 -12.35 9.10
N CYS A 36 -6.34 -11.33 9.78
CA CYS A 36 -6.34 -11.23 11.24
C CYS A 36 -7.74 -11.06 11.84
N SER A 37 -8.71 -10.54 11.08
CA SER A 37 -10.10 -10.43 11.54
C SER A 37 -10.79 -11.78 11.77
N SER A 38 -10.33 -12.83 11.11
CA SER A 38 -10.79 -14.19 11.42
C SER A 38 -10.27 -14.72 12.77
N TRP A 39 -9.33 -14.03 13.42
CA TRP A 39 -8.65 -14.45 14.65
C TRP A 39 -9.01 -13.56 15.85
N SER A 40 -9.48 -12.34 15.60
CA SER A 40 -9.85 -11.35 16.61
C SER A 40 -11.07 -10.59 16.15
N GLY A 41 -12.08 -10.42 17.02
CA GLY A 41 -13.25 -9.59 16.73
C GLY A 41 -13.03 -8.09 16.96
N GLU A 42 -11.88 -7.69 17.52
CA GLU A 42 -11.60 -6.29 17.86
C GLU A 42 -10.87 -5.57 16.70
N PRO A 43 -11.52 -4.60 16.02
CA PRO A 43 -10.94 -3.92 14.86
C PRO A 43 -9.64 -3.18 15.18
N GLN A 44 -9.58 -2.48 16.31
CA GLN A 44 -8.39 -1.71 16.68
C GLN A 44 -7.17 -2.61 16.87
N ARG A 45 -7.34 -3.74 17.56
CA ARG A 45 -6.26 -4.71 17.79
C ARG A 45 -5.73 -5.31 16.49
N ILE A 46 -6.60 -5.53 15.50
CA ILE A 46 -6.21 -5.99 14.16
C ILE A 46 -5.35 -4.93 13.46
N LEU A 47 -5.77 -3.66 13.50
CA LEU A 47 -5.08 -2.56 12.85
C LEU A 47 -3.70 -2.30 13.49
N ASP A 48 -3.64 -2.30 14.81
CA ASP A 48 -2.40 -2.12 15.58
C ASP A 48 -1.41 -3.26 15.29
N TRP A 49 -1.90 -4.50 15.25
CA TRP A 49 -1.07 -5.66 14.89
C TRP A 49 -0.57 -5.56 13.45
N THR A 50 -1.45 -5.22 12.51
CA THR A 50 -1.11 -5.07 11.09
C THR A 50 -0.02 -4.03 10.91
N GLN A 51 -0.18 -2.86 11.54
CA GLN A 51 0.82 -1.81 11.51
C GLN A 51 2.15 -2.28 12.11
N LYS A 52 2.12 -2.88 13.30
CA LYS A 52 3.34 -3.32 13.99
C LYS A 52 4.17 -4.28 13.14
N ILE A 53 3.54 -5.24 12.47
CA ILE A 53 4.28 -6.19 11.64
C ILE A 53 4.81 -5.58 10.34
N THR A 54 4.09 -4.62 9.76
CA THR A 54 4.52 -3.96 8.53
C THR A 54 5.63 -2.95 8.81
N ASP A 55 5.55 -2.21 9.91
CA ASP A 55 6.57 -1.26 10.32
C ASP A 55 7.89 -2.01 10.64
N LEU A 56 7.80 -3.15 11.32
CA LEU A 56 8.96 -4.04 11.55
C LEU A 56 9.59 -4.55 10.25
N HIS A 57 8.78 -4.85 9.22
CA HIS A 57 9.28 -5.26 7.90
C HIS A 57 10.06 -4.13 7.23
N GLU A 58 9.56 -2.89 7.30
CA GLU A 58 10.26 -1.71 6.76
C GLU A 58 11.52 -1.33 7.56
N ASP A 59 11.59 -1.66 8.85
CA ASP A 59 12.79 -1.48 9.67
C ASP A 59 13.92 -2.44 9.30
N PHE A 60 13.58 -3.63 8.79
CA PHE A 60 14.55 -4.67 8.48
C PHE A 60 15.33 -4.41 7.17
N LEU A 61 14.75 -3.60 6.26
CA LEU A 61 15.35 -3.25 4.97
C LEU A 61 15.51 -1.72 4.88
N PRO A 62 16.68 -1.16 5.22
CA PRO A 62 16.85 0.29 5.30
C PRO A 62 16.67 0.96 3.93
N ASN A 63 15.50 1.58 3.75
CA ASN A 63 15.18 2.44 2.62
C ASN A 63 15.65 3.89 2.89
N LYS A 64 15.79 4.69 1.83
CA LYS A 64 15.96 6.15 1.97
C LYS A 64 14.75 6.73 2.72
N PRO A 65 14.91 7.80 3.53
CA PRO A 65 13.83 8.35 4.36
C PRO A 65 12.51 8.57 3.60
N LEU A 66 12.56 9.22 2.44
CA LEU A 66 11.36 9.46 1.62
C LEU A 66 10.67 8.17 1.14
N ALA A 67 11.44 7.16 0.74
CA ALA A 67 10.88 5.88 0.28
C ALA A 67 10.19 5.15 1.43
N ARG A 68 10.82 5.15 2.61
CA ARG A 68 10.24 4.60 3.83
C ARG A 68 8.92 5.29 4.20
N GLU A 69 8.90 6.62 4.22
CA GLU A 69 7.67 7.35 4.55
C GLU A 69 6.55 7.12 3.52
N MET A 70 6.91 6.99 2.24
CA MET A 70 5.95 6.59 1.20
C MET A 70 5.39 5.18 1.45
N ASP A 71 6.22 4.21 1.83
CA ASP A 71 5.79 2.85 2.15
C ASP A 71 4.87 2.83 3.38
N LEU A 72 5.22 3.56 4.44
CA LEU A 72 4.40 3.72 5.66
C LEU A 72 3.04 4.38 5.35
N HIS A 73 3.03 5.42 4.50
CA HIS A 73 1.81 6.07 4.03
C HIS A 73 0.90 5.11 3.26
N ASN A 74 1.45 4.40 2.27
CA ASN A 74 0.68 3.44 1.47
C ASN A 74 0.18 2.25 2.31
N ASN A 75 0.96 1.81 3.29
CA ASN A 75 0.53 0.82 4.29
C ASN A 75 -0.69 1.33 5.06
N LYS A 76 -0.66 2.58 5.53
CA LYS A 76 -1.79 3.23 6.22
C LYS A 76 -3.03 3.32 5.33
N VAL A 77 -2.88 3.63 4.04
CA VAL A 77 -3.98 3.62 3.07
C VAL A 77 -4.65 2.24 3.01
N GLY A 78 -3.86 1.16 2.92
CA GLY A 78 -4.38 -0.22 2.93
C GLY A 78 -5.21 -0.54 4.18
N ARG A 79 -4.71 -0.14 5.36
CA ARG A 79 -5.43 -0.29 6.64
C ARG A 79 -6.72 0.53 6.68
N HIS A 80 -6.68 1.78 6.20
CA HIS A 80 -7.86 2.63 6.11
C HIS A 80 -8.95 2.02 5.22
N LEU A 81 -8.57 1.47 4.07
CA LEU A 81 -9.52 0.79 3.18
C LEU A 81 -10.16 -0.42 3.84
N TYR A 82 -9.41 -1.17 4.64
CA TYR A 82 -9.96 -2.27 5.43
C TYR A 82 -10.99 -1.79 6.45
N THR A 83 -10.72 -0.69 7.16
CA THR A 83 -11.70 -0.10 8.10
C THR A 83 -12.99 0.33 7.41
N LYS A 84 -12.91 0.85 6.19
CA LYS A 84 -14.08 1.33 5.44
C LYS A 84 -14.85 0.21 4.73
N MET A 85 -14.14 -0.81 4.23
CA MET A 85 -14.67 -1.76 3.26
C MET A 85 -14.11 -3.19 3.45
N GLY A 86 -13.91 -3.64 4.69
CA GLY A 86 -13.23 -4.92 5.01
C GLY A 86 -13.85 -6.19 4.40
N ASP A 87 -15.12 -6.13 4.00
CA ASP A 87 -15.86 -7.24 3.42
C ASP A 87 -15.63 -7.42 1.92
N LEU A 88 -14.92 -6.51 1.24
CA LEU A 88 -14.65 -6.63 -0.19
C LEU A 88 -14.01 -7.97 -0.55
N SER A 89 -14.44 -8.56 -1.68
CA SER A 89 -13.73 -9.68 -2.29
C SER A 89 -12.33 -9.23 -2.70
N VAL A 90 -11.43 -10.20 -2.90
CA VAL A 90 -10.04 -9.89 -3.30
C VAL A 90 -10.02 -9.23 -4.69
N GLU A 91 -10.91 -9.65 -5.59
CA GLU A 91 -11.05 -9.11 -6.94
C GLU A 91 -11.52 -7.65 -6.90
N ALA A 92 -12.57 -7.34 -6.14
CA ALA A 92 -13.08 -5.98 -5.99
C ALA A 92 -12.04 -5.05 -5.34
N LEU A 93 -11.29 -5.56 -4.36
CA LEU A 93 -10.16 -4.85 -3.76
C LEU A 93 -9.06 -4.54 -4.78
N ILE A 94 -8.71 -5.51 -5.64
CA ILE A 94 -7.70 -5.32 -6.68
C ILE A 94 -8.14 -4.23 -7.64
N SER A 95 -9.38 -4.26 -8.15
CA SER A 95 -9.90 -3.23 -9.05
C SER A 95 -9.88 -1.84 -8.42
N LEU A 96 -10.33 -1.73 -7.17
CA LEU A 96 -10.28 -0.46 -6.43
C LEU A 96 -8.85 0.05 -6.25
N LEU A 97 -7.91 -0.84 -5.92
CA LEU A 97 -6.52 -0.45 -5.73
C LEU A 97 -5.84 -0.09 -7.06
N GLN A 98 -6.23 -0.70 -8.18
CA GLN A 98 -5.78 -0.30 -9.52
C GLN A 98 -6.21 1.14 -9.82
N GLU A 99 -7.49 1.47 -9.63
CA GLU A 99 -7.99 2.85 -9.81
C GLU A 99 -7.24 3.86 -8.93
N LYS A 100 -6.99 3.51 -7.66
CA LYS A 100 -6.21 4.36 -6.73
C LYS A 100 -4.74 4.48 -7.11
N THR A 101 -4.20 3.45 -7.76
CA THR A 101 -2.81 3.43 -8.24
C THR A 101 -2.65 4.33 -9.45
N ASP A 102 -3.61 4.30 -10.37
CA ASP A 102 -3.66 5.18 -11.54
C ASP A 102 -3.82 6.65 -11.12
N ALA A 103 -4.59 6.90 -10.06
CA ALA A 103 -4.74 8.21 -9.44
C ALA A 103 -3.62 8.56 -8.44
N SER A 104 -2.58 7.73 -8.27
CA SER A 104 -1.56 7.96 -7.24
C SER A 104 -0.75 9.22 -7.49
N GLN A 105 -0.39 9.92 -6.40
CA GLN A 105 0.29 11.21 -6.48
C GLN A 105 1.81 11.00 -6.45
N PHE A 106 2.52 11.59 -7.42
CA PHE A 106 3.96 11.71 -7.32
C PHE A 106 4.31 12.68 -6.19
N VAL A 107 5.24 12.28 -5.33
CA VAL A 107 5.78 13.13 -4.26
C VAL A 107 7.31 13.12 -4.28
N SER A 108 7.90 14.24 -3.91
CA SER A 108 9.36 14.43 -3.89
C SER A 108 9.89 14.80 -2.50
N GLN A 109 9.01 15.17 -1.57
CA GLN A 109 9.33 15.57 -0.21
C GLN A 109 8.38 14.90 0.80
N ILE A 110 8.85 14.70 2.04
CA ILE A 110 8.07 14.01 3.08
C ILE A 110 6.84 14.82 3.48
N GLU A 111 6.95 16.15 3.50
CA GLU A 111 5.89 17.07 3.89
C GLU A 111 4.67 16.99 2.94
N GLU A 112 4.87 16.54 1.70
CA GLU A 112 3.79 16.36 0.72
C GLU A 112 2.88 15.19 1.12
N LEU A 113 3.43 14.12 1.71
CA LEU A 113 2.65 12.95 2.16
C LEU A 113 1.59 13.34 3.19
N THR A 114 1.92 14.26 4.10
CA THR A 114 0.99 14.74 5.14
C THR A 114 -0.16 15.60 4.60
N LYS A 115 -0.02 16.11 3.37
CA LYS A 115 -1.03 16.96 2.72
C LYS A 115 -1.96 16.17 1.80
N LEU A 116 -1.64 14.90 1.54
CA LEU A 116 -2.47 14.05 0.69
C LEU A 116 -3.83 13.78 1.34
N PRO A 117 -4.91 13.73 0.55
CA PRO A 117 -6.20 13.27 1.03
C PRO A 117 -6.13 11.88 1.65
N GLU A 118 -7.00 11.61 2.63
CA GLU A 118 -7.05 10.28 3.24
C GLU A 118 -7.42 9.21 2.20
N GLY A 119 -6.66 8.11 2.16
CA GLY A 119 -6.87 7.03 1.19
C GLY A 119 -6.29 7.28 -0.20
N GLN A 120 -5.50 8.35 -0.38
CA GLN A 120 -4.73 8.65 -1.59
C GLN A 120 -3.39 7.91 -1.58
N LEU A 121 -3.06 7.16 -2.63
CA LEU A 121 -1.75 6.52 -2.77
C LEU A 121 -0.68 7.51 -3.26
N ALA A 122 0.58 7.22 -2.90
CA ALA A 122 1.75 8.03 -3.26
C ALA A 122 2.86 7.18 -3.89
N HIS A 123 3.60 7.77 -4.83
CA HIS A 123 4.81 7.18 -5.43
C HIS A 123 5.92 8.23 -5.58
N ILE A 124 7.18 7.80 -5.65
CA ILE A 124 8.35 8.71 -5.69
C ILE A 124 9.26 8.47 -6.91
N VAL A 125 8.85 7.58 -7.80
CA VAL A 125 9.46 7.36 -9.12
C VAL A 125 8.34 7.46 -10.14
N GLU A 126 8.42 8.46 -11.03
CA GLU A 126 7.51 8.57 -12.17
C GLU A 126 7.59 7.28 -13.01
N ALA A 127 6.46 6.84 -13.57
CA ALA A 127 6.49 5.82 -14.61
C ALA A 127 7.37 6.35 -15.75
N ASP A 128 8.29 5.53 -16.27
CA ASP A 128 9.05 5.86 -17.45
C ASP A 128 8.05 6.24 -18.57
N LYS A 129 7.95 7.53 -18.91
CA LYS A 129 7.21 8.00 -20.09
C LYS A 129 7.99 7.60 -21.33
N ASN A 130 7.95 6.32 -21.71
CA ASN A 130 8.42 5.73 -22.96
C ASN A 130 7.84 4.30 -22.97
N GLU A 131 7.05 3.82 -23.94
CA GLU A 131 6.96 4.10 -25.37
C GLU A 131 5.53 3.83 -25.85
N GLY A 132 5.04 4.67 -26.78
CA GLY A 132 3.74 4.55 -27.45
C GLY A 132 3.43 5.81 -28.25
#